data_AF-A0A6V7K257-F1
#
_entry.id   AF-A0A6V7K257-F1
#
_cell.length_a   1.000
_cell.length_b   1.000
_cell.length_c   1.000
_cell.angle_alpha   90.00
_cell.angle_beta   90.00
_cell.angle_gamma   90.00
#
_symmetry.space_group_name_H-M   'P 1'
#
loop_
_entity.id
_entity.type
_entity.pdbx_description
1 polymer ?
#
loop_
_entity_poly.entity_id
_entity_poly.type
_entity_poly.pdbx_seq_one_letter_code
_entity_poly.pdbx_strand_id
1 'polypeptide(L)'
;KRSDQKIIFCGHILSDTLILGDILQQSFSYSSPKENTYTIHLVCSLKQMANNSSPSATATQETPSQATTNRHPDVVTPPSTVQQYYTQLNSQQMAWMQQAYTHYLTQYMHL
;
A
#
# COMPACT_ATOMS: atom_id res chain seq x y z
N LYS A 1 -16.84 -11.92 -0.21
CA LYS A 1 -17.04 -11.21 -1.49
C LYS A 1 -15.68 -11.05 -2.17
N ARG A 2 -15.51 -11.48 -3.43
CA ARG A 2 -14.24 -11.35 -4.16
C ARG A 2 -13.99 -9.93 -4.71
N SER A 3 -15.02 -9.09 -4.76
CA SER A 3 -14.98 -7.72 -5.29
C SER A 3 -14.08 -6.75 -4.52
N ASP A 4 -13.62 -7.11 -3.32
CA ASP A 4 -12.74 -6.27 -2.49
C ASP A 4 -11.27 -6.74 -2.56
N GLN A 5 -10.96 -7.68 -3.46
CA GLN A 5 -9.61 -8.17 -3.72
C GLN A 5 -9.10 -7.57 -5.03
N LYS A 6 -7.87 -7.05 -5.02
CA LYS A 6 -7.21 -6.51 -6.21
C LYS A 6 -5.87 -7.19 -6.41
N ILE A 7 -5.55 -7.50 -7.66
CA ILE A 7 -4.26 -8.07 -8.05
C ILE A 7 -3.38 -6.96 -8.60
N ILE A 8 -2.12 -6.91 -8.20
CA ILE A 8 -1.13 -5.96 -8.71
C ILE A 8 0.07 -6.72 -9.27
N PHE A 9 0.44 -6.40 -10.50
CA PHE A 9 1.60 -6.95 -11.19
C PHE A 9 2.42 -5.82 -11.84
N CYS A 10 3.74 -5.81 -11.61
CA CYS A 10 4.64 -4.74 -12.09
C CYS A 10 4.11 -3.31 -11.81
N GLY A 11 3.54 -3.09 -10.63
CA GLY A 11 2.98 -1.79 -10.22
C GLY A 11 1.60 -1.44 -10.78
N HIS A 12 1.02 -2.30 -11.63
CA HIS A 12 -0.28 -2.07 -12.25
C HIS A 12 -1.37 -2.92 -11.59
N ILE A 13 -2.51 -2.31 -11.27
CA ILE A 13 -3.70 -3.04 -10.81
C ILE A 13 -4.32 -3.73 -12.03
N LEU A 14 -4.50 -5.05 -11.93
CA LEU A 14 -5.10 -5.87 -12.99
C LEU A 14 -6.63 -5.84 -12.89
N SER A 15 -7.30 -5.79 -14.04
CA SER A 15 -8.76 -5.90 -14.15
C SER A 15 -9.21 -7.35 -14.10
N ASP A 16 -10.40 -7.60 -13.56
CA ASP A 16 -11.02 -8.94 -13.43
C ASP A 16 -11.30 -9.61 -14.78
N THR A 17 -11.29 -8.84 -15.86
CA THR A 17 -11.52 -9.31 -17.24
C THR A 17 -10.25 -9.82 -17.92
N LEU A 18 -9.08 -9.59 -17.33
CA LEU A 18 -7.80 -9.94 -17.94
C LEU A 18 -7.42 -11.39 -17.66
N ILE A 19 -6.86 -12.05 -18.67
CA ILE A 19 -6.24 -13.36 -18.52
C ILE A 19 -4.78 -13.17 -18.15
N LEU A 20 -4.40 -13.71 -16.98
CA LEU A 20 -3.04 -13.52 -16.44
C LEU A 20 -1.96 -14.06 -17.39
N GLY A 21 -2.22 -15.16 -18.09
CA GLY A 21 -1.28 -15.73 -19.07
C GLY A 21 -0.88 -14.76 -20.17
N ASP A 22 -1.82 -13.96 -20.67
CA ASP A 22 -1.58 -12.99 -21.74
C ASP A 22 -0.65 -11.87 -21.26
N ILE A 23 -0.87 -11.38 -20.03
CA ILE A 23 -0.04 -10.33 -19.42
C ILE A 23 1.37 -10.84 -19.16
N LEU A 24 1.49 -12.02 -18.55
CA LEU A 24 2.77 -12.61 -18.17
C LEU A 24 3.63 -12.97 -19.39
N GLN A 25 3.02 -13.51 -20.44
CA GLN A 25 3.73 -13.80 -21.69
C GLN A 25 4.18 -12.51 -22.38
N GLN A 26 3.31 -11.50 -22.47
CA GLN A 26 3.62 -10.26 -23.18
C GLN A 26 4.76 -9.46 -22.54
N SER A 27 4.89 -9.52 -21.21
CA SER A 27 5.92 -8.77 -20.49
C SER A 27 7.30 -9.45 -20.45
N PHE A 28 7.38 -10.76 -20.69
CA PHE A 28 8.63 -11.53 -20.55
C PHE A 28 8.96 -12.45 -21.72
N SER A 29 8.36 -12.23 -22.90
CA SER A 29 8.49 -13.08 -24.09
C SER A 29 9.91 -13.28 -24.65
N TYR A 30 10.93 -12.61 -24.10
CA TYR A 30 12.31 -12.67 -24.58
C TYR A 30 13.23 -13.63 -23.80
N SER A 31 12.83 -14.09 -22.61
CA SER A 31 13.65 -14.95 -21.76
C SER A 31 13.06 -16.35 -21.64
N SER A 32 13.90 -17.35 -21.97
CA SER A 32 13.69 -18.80 -21.94
C SER A 32 12.42 -19.31 -21.22
N PRO A 33 11.53 -20.05 -21.90
CA PRO A 33 10.17 -20.36 -21.42
C PRO A 33 10.09 -21.39 -20.28
N LYS A 34 11.19 -21.81 -19.67
CA LYS A 34 11.18 -22.99 -18.77
C LYS A 34 11.14 -22.70 -17.27
N GLU A 35 11.31 -21.46 -16.82
CA GLU A 35 11.27 -21.20 -15.36
C GLU A 35 11.06 -19.72 -14.99
N ASN A 36 10.04 -19.08 -15.55
CA ASN A 36 9.70 -17.72 -15.13
C ASN A 36 8.88 -17.77 -13.84
N THR A 37 9.51 -17.42 -12.71
CA THR A 37 8.83 -17.17 -11.44
C THR A 37 8.31 -15.73 -11.44
N TYR A 38 7.01 -15.55 -11.20
CA TYR A 38 6.38 -14.24 -11.16
C TYR A 38 5.95 -13.87 -9.74
N THR A 39 6.29 -12.67 -9.31
CA THR A 39 5.80 -12.10 -8.05
C THR A 39 4.56 -11.26 -8.34
N ILE A 40 3.46 -11.60 -7.68
CA ILE A 40 2.17 -10.93 -7.81
C ILE A 40 1.70 -10.51 -6.41
N HIS A 41 1.23 -9.28 -6.27
CA HIS A 41 0.68 -8.79 -5.00
C HIS A 41 -0.83 -8.92 -4.99
N LEU A 42 -1.38 -9.55 -3.94
CA LEU A 42 -2.81 -9.61 -3.67
C LEU A 42 -3.14 -8.62 -2.55
N VAL A 43 -4.03 -7.67 -2.83
CA VAL A 43 -4.49 -6.67 -1.87
C VAL A 43 -5.93 -6.98 -1.47
N CYS A 44 -6.16 -7.13 -0.16
CA CYS A 44 -7.49 -7.38 0.40
C CYS A 44 -7.95 -6.15 1.17
N SER A 45 -9.06 -5.54 0.77
CA SER A 45 -9.70 -4.49 1.57
C SER A 45 -10.68 -5.12 2.55
N LEU A 46 -10.34 -5.06 3.84
CA LEU A 46 -11.27 -5.48 4.89
C LEU A 46 -12.33 -4.39 5.05
N LYS A 47 -13.53 -4.62 4.53
CA LYS A 47 -14.69 -3.77 4.86
C LYS A 47 -15.05 -4.02 6.32
N GLN A 48 -14.54 -3.16 7.19
CA GLN A 48 -14.95 -3.10 8.58
C GLN A 48 -16.45 -2.84 8.58
N MET A 49 -17.24 -3.83 9.02
CA MET A 49 -18.65 -3.60 9.27
C MET A 49 -18.74 -2.67 10.48
N ALA A 50 -18.92 -1.38 10.22
CA ALA A 50 -19.31 -0.44 11.25
C ALA A 50 -20.70 -0.87 11.74
N ASN A 51 -20.74 -1.64 12.82
CA ASN A 51 -21.93 -1.84 13.62
C ASN A 51 -22.27 -0.50 14.28
N ASN A 52 -23.00 0.35 13.56
CA ASN A 52 -23.69 1.49 14.16
C ASN A 52 -24.92 0.96 14.90
N SER A 53 -24.72 0.31 16.04
CA SER A 53 -25.76 0.23 17.07
C SER A 53 -25.69 1.53 17.88
N SER A 54 -26.43 2.55 17.45
CA SER A 54 -26.71 3.71 18.29
C SER A 54 -27.59 3.27 19.47
N PRO A 55 -27.21 3.50 20.73
CA PRO A 55 -28.18 3.55 21.80
C PRO A 55 -28.88 4.92 21.70
N SER A 56 -30.13 4.89 21.26
CA SER A 56 -31.06 6.01 21.45
C SER A 56 -31.34 6.13 22.95
N ALA A 57 -30.76 7.13 23.60
CA ALA A 57 -31.18 7.58 24.92
C ALA A 57 -31.53 9.08 24.84
N THR A 58 -32.80 9.34 24.60
CA THR A 58 -33.47 10.60 24.91
C THR A 58 -33.39 10.86 26.41
N ALA A 59 -32.75 11.95 26.82
CA ALA A 59 -33.05 12.63 28.08
C ALA A 59 -32.70 14.11 27.97
N THR A 60 -33.72 14.91 28.26
CA THR A 60 -33.85 16.36 28.25
C THR A 60 -32.86 17.08 29.20
N GLN A 61 -32.46 18.31 28.84
CA GLN A 61 -32.60 19.54 29.66
C GLN A 61 -31.34 20.46 29.78
N GLU A 62 -31.53 21.71 29.29
CA GLU A 62 -31.01 23.03 29.71
C GLU A 62 -29.58 23.58 29.34
N THR A 63 -29.63 24.78 28.73
CA THR A 63 -28.63 25.79 28.28
C THR A 63 -27.92 26.59 29.41
N PRO A 64 -27.06 27.63 29.16
CA PRO A 64 -26.03 27.91 28.13
C PRO A 64 -24.69 28.48 28.73
N SER A 65 -23.54 28.41 28.02
CA SER A 65 -22.47 29.46 28.09
C SER A 65 -21.32 29.31 27.09
N GLN A 66 -21.10 30.41 26.37
CA GLN A 66 -19.91 30.96 25.67
C GLN A 66 -18.62 30.12 25.52
N ALA A 67 -18.10 30.01 24.28
CA ALA A 67 -16.92 30.78 23.83
C ALA A 67 -16.51 30.41 22.39
N THR A 68 -16.13 31.45 21.66
CA THR A 68 -15.73 31.55 20.26
C THR A 68 -14.43 30.81 19.88
N THR A 69 -14.43 30.26 18.66
CA THR A 69 -13.33 30.23 17.67
C THR A 69 -11.92 29.85 18.16
N ASN A 70 -11.48 28.66 17.77
CA ASN A 70 -10.25 28.47 16.97
C ASN A 70 -10.19 27.05 16.41
N ARG A 71 -10.50 26.90 15.11
CA ARG A 71 -10.31 25.65 14.36
C ARG A 71 -8.82 25.47 14.08
N HIS A 72 -8.17 24.61 14.85
CA HIS A 72 -6.89 24.04 14.48
C HIS A 72 -7.14 23.02 13.35
N PRO A 73 -6.35 22.99 12.25
CA PRO A 73 -6.45 21.88 11.33
C PRO A 73 -5.92 20.63 12.04
N ASP A 74 -6.77 19.63 12.16
CA ASP A 74 -6.40 18.28 12.57
C ASP A 74 -5.34 17.76 11.59
N VAL A 75 -4.07 17.84 12.00
CA VAL A 75 -3.00 17.08 11.37
C VAL A 75 -3.21 15.64 11.79
N VAL A 76 -3.86 14.87 10.90
CA VAL A 76 -4.00 13.43 11.02
C VAL A 76 -2.59 12.82 11.05
N THR A 77 -2.05 12.69 12.26
CA THR A 77 -0.75 12.08 12.48
C THR A 77 -0.95 10.57 12.37
N PRO A 78 -0.35 9.89 11.39
CA PRO A 78 -0.49 8.45 11.27
C PRO A 78 0.08 7.77 12.52
N PRO A 79 -0.49 6.63 12.96
CA PRO A 79 0.00 5.92 14.15
C PRO A 79 1.49 5.61 13.99
N SER A 80 2.26 5.84 15.05
CA SER A 80 3.74 5.80 15.07
C SER A 80 4.33 4.49 14.54
N THR A 81 3.63 3.37 14.71
CA THR A 81 3.98 2.05 14.16
C THR A 81 4.01 2.02 12.63
N VAL A 82 3.12 2.75 11.96
CA VAL A 82 3.07 2.81 10.49
C VAL A 82 4.25 3.60 9.94
N GLN A 83 4.64 4.70 10.59
CA GLN A 83 5.82 5.47 10.19
C GLN A 83 7.13 4.69 10.36
N GLN A 84 7.27 3.94 11.46
CA GLN A 84 8.45 3.09 11.68
C GLN A 84 8.57 2.00 10.61
N TYR A 85 7.45 1.36 10.24
CA TYR A 85 7.44 0.36 9.18
C TYR A 85 7.89 0.92 7.82
N TYR A 86 7.37 2.09 7.42
CA TYR A 86 7.80 2.73 6.18
C TYR A 86 9.28 3.15 6.21
N THR A 87 9.75 3.62 7.37
CA THR A 87 11.16 4.01 7.54
C THR A 87 12.09 2.80 7.40
N GLN A 88 11.70 1.65 7.96
CA GLN A 88 12.46 0.41 7.87
C GLN A 88 12.48 -0.18 6.45
N LEU A 89 11.35 -0.13 5.74
CA LEU A 89 11.32 -0.53 4.32
C LEU A 89 12.18 0.39 3.46
N ASN A 90 12.10 1.70 3.69
CA ASN A 90 12.88 2.69 2.94
C ASN A 90 14.39 2.48 3.15
N SER A 91 14.83 2.25 4.40
CA SER A 91 16.24 2.01 4.68
C SER A 91 16.76 0.73 4.02
N GLN A 92 15.95 -0.33 3.98
CA GLN A 92 16.30 -1.58 3.30
C GLN A 92 16.42 -1.39 1.78
N GLN A 93 15.49 -0.64 1.19
CA GLN A 93 15.53 -0.32 -0.24
C GLN A 93 16.77 0.51 -0.61
N MET A 94 17.12 1.50 0.23
CA MET A 94 18.32 2.31 0.05
C MET A 94 19.60 1.48 0.18
N ALA A 95 19.68 0.57 1.15
CA ALA A 95 20.83 -0.32 1.33
C ALA A 95 21.02 -1.24 0.11
N TRP A 96 19.93 -1.82 -0.39
CA TRP A 96 19.97 -2.67 -1.58
C TRP A 96 20.49 -1.91 -2.81
N MET A 97 19.98 -0.69 -3.01
CA MET A 97 20.42 0.16 -4.12
C MET A 97 21.90 0.52 -4.02
N GLN A 98 22.40 0.91 -2.84
CA GLN A 98 23.83 1.19 -2.66
C GLN A 98 24.70 -0.03 -2.97
N GLN A 99 24.28 -1.23 -2.56
CA GLN A 99 25.02 -2.45 -2.84
C GLN A 99 25.07 -2.75 -4.35
N ALA A 100 23.94 -2.60 -5.05
CA ALA A 100 23.87 -2.80 -6.49
C ALA A 100 24.76 -1.80 -7.25
N TYR A 101 24.74 -0.52 -6.86
CA TYR A 101 25.61 0.50 -7.46
C TYR A 101 27.09 0.22 -7.18
N THR A 102 27.44 -0.17 -5.96
CA THR A 102 28.81 -0.55 -5.62
C THR A 102 29.30 -1.68 -6.51
N HIS A 103 28.49 -2.72 -6.69
CA HIS A 103 28.81 -3.85 -7.55
C HIS A 103 28.96 -3.45 -9.03
N TYR A 104 28.10 -2.55 -9.53
CA TYR A 104 28.22 -2.04 -10.88
C TYR A 104 29.54 -1.29 -11.10
N LEU A 105 29.89 -0.38 -10.18
CA LEU A 105 31.15 0.37 -10.25
C LEU A 105 32.36 -0.57 -10.21
N THR A 106 32.35 -1.57 -9.34
CA THR A 106 33.49 -2.50 -9.22
C THR A 106 33.58 -3.52 -10.35
N GLN A 107 32.53 -3.78 -11.11
CA GLN A 107 32.63 -4.70 -12.25
C GLN A 107 32.90 -4.00 -13.57
N TYR A 108 32.42 -2.76 -13.75
CA TYR A 108 32.40 -2.12 -15.07
C TYR A 108 33.16 -0.79 -15.14
N MET A 109 33.47 -0.17 -14.00
CA MET A 109 34.18 1.13 -13.97
C MET A 109 35.65 1.01 -13.57
N HIS A 110 36.19 -0.21 -13.39
CA HIS A 110 37.63 -0.42 -13.34
C HIS A 110 38.21 -0.38 -14.76
N LEU A 111 38.44 0.83 -15.26
CA LEU A 111 39.40 1.12 -16.34
C LEU A 111 40.80 1.32 -15.73
#